data_AF-L0FU96-F1
#
_entry.id   AF-L0FU96-F1
#
_cell.length_a   1.000
_cell.length_b   1.000
_cell.length_c   1.000
_cell.angle_alpha   90.00
_cell.angle_beta   90.00
_cell.angle_gamma   90.00
#
_symmetry.space_group_name_H-M   'P 1'
#
loop_
_entity.id
_entity.type
_entity.pdbx_description
1 polymer ?
#
loop_
_entity_poly.entity_id
_entity_poly.type
_entity_poly.pdbx_seq_one_letter_code
_entity_poly.pdbx_strand_id
1 'polypeptide(L)'
;MKIIYICIALESGLFYCNMLKVKDKEFELYLSEEQLGVRVKALGKALSKDYDGKCPLVLGILNGAFMFLSDLMKEVSVPLEVSFIKIASYEAMQSTGSIQELVGLKEEVKERHIIIVEDIVDTGRSMGHLIDKLREKSPASIAVASLLLKPEALLTEVEVDYVGFEIPNKFVVGYGLDYDGHGRNLREIYQLK
;
A
#
# COMPACT_ATOMS: atom_id res chain seq x y z
N MET A 1 7.05 -4.75 -23.33
CA MET A 1 8.00 -5.53 -22.49
C MET A 1 7.23 -6.67 -21.84
N LYS A 2 7.73 -7.92 -21.89
CA LYS A 2 7.01 -9.10 -21.38
C LYS A 2 7.47 -9.41 -19.95
N ILE A 3 6.52 -9.54 -19.03
CA ILE A 3 6.75 -10.24 -17.76
C ILE A 3 6.98 -11.72 -18.11
N ILE A 4 8.06 -12.32 -17.59
CA ILE A 4 8.40 -13.71 -17.86
C ILE A 4 8.27 -14.52 -16.57
N TYR A 5 7.40 -15.52 -16.65
CA TYR A 5 7.19 -16.55 -15.64
C TYR A 5 8.22 -17.67 -15.87
N ILE A 6 9.05 -17.95 -14.86
CA ILE A 6 10.02 -19.05 -14.88
C ILE A 6 9.41 -20.20 -14.07
N CYS A 7 8.85 -21.18 -14.77
CA CYS A 7 8.23 -22.35 -14.17
C CYS A 7 9.25 -23.47 -13.94
N ILE A 8 9.19 -24.10 -12.77
CA ILE A 8 9.83 -25.40 -12.53
C ILE A 8 8.77 -26.48 -12.75
N ALA A 9 9.10 -27.49 -13.56
CA ALA A 9 8.26 -28.67 -13.73
C ALA A 9 8.38 -29.53 -12.47
N LEU A 10 7.24 -29.78 -11.80
CA LEU A 10 7.18 -30.76 -10.73
C LEU A 10 6.98 -32.17 -11.32
N GLU A 11 7.43 -33.21 -10.60
CA GLU A 11 7.19 -34.61 -10.99
C GLU A 11 5.70 -34.94 -11.15
N SER A 12 4.82 -34.14 -10.55
CA SER A 12 3.35 -34.22 -10.66
C SER A 12 2.77 -33.67 -11.98
N GLY A 13 3.59 -33.12 -12.88
CA GLY A 13 3.13 -32.49 -14.12
C GLY A 13 2.53 -31.10 -13.93
N LEU A 14 2.52 -30.56 -12.70
CA LEU A 14 2.17 -29.17 -12.40
C LEU A 14 3.39 -28.26 -12.61
N PHE A 15 3.16 -27.12 -13.27
CA PHE A 15 4.14 -26.04 -13.38
C PHE A 15 3.97 -25.09 -12.19
N TYR A 16 4.98 -25.00 -11.33
CA TYR A 16 4.98 -24.02 -10.25
C TYR A 16 5.87 -22.84 -10.67
N CYS A 17 5.25 -21.69 -10.91
CA CYS A 17 5.99 -20.49 -11.30
C CYS A 17 6.38 -19.68 -10.07
N ASN A 18 7.43 -20.13 -9.38
CA ASN A 18 7.96 -19.42 -8.22
C ASN A 18 8.85 -18.24 -8.57
N MET A 19 9.25 -18.12 -9.84
CA MET A 19 10.23 -17.14 -10.26
C MET A 19 9.64 -16.21 -11.31
N LEU A 20 9.93 -14.93 -11.12
CA LEU A 20 9.43 -13.84 -11.93
C LEU A 20 10.61 -12.99 -12.38
N LYS A 21 10.71 -12.70 -13.68
CA LYS A 21 11.65 -11.69 -14.17
C LYS A 21 10.91 -10.41 -14.55
N VAL A 22 11.28 -9.30 -13.91
CA VAL A 22 10.84 -7.95 -14.26
C VAL A 22 12.07 -7.13 -14.64
N LYS A 23 12.15 -6.73 -15.91
CA LYS A 23 13.34 -6.10 -16.50
C LYS A 23 14.62 -6.94 -16.26
N ASP A 24 15.62 -6.35 -15.61
CA ASP A 24 16.93 -6.91 -15.27
C ASP A 24 16.94 -7.68 -13.94
N LYS A 25 15.83 -7.75 -13.21
CA LYS A 25 15.78 -8.35 -11.87
C LYS A 25 14.94 -9.62 -11.83
N GLU A 26 15.38 -10.57 -11.00
CA GLU A 26 14.68 -11.81 -10.71
C GLU A 26 14.11 -11.77 -9.30
N PHE A 27 12.85 -12.18 -9.20
CA PHE A 27 12.08 -12.19 -7.98
C PHE A 27 11.55 -13.60 -7.73
N GLU A 28 11.29 -13.90 -6.48
CA GLU A 28 10.63 -15.12 -6.04
C GLU A 28 9.29 -14.83 -5.37
N LEU A 29 8.32 -15.74 -5.49
CA LEU A 29 7.01 -15.61 -4.86
C LEU A 29 7.17 -15.41 -3.36
N TYR A 30 6.58 -14.33 -2.83
CA TYR A 30 6.68 -13.96 -1.42
C TYR A 30 5.33 -14.02 -0.70
N LEU A 31 4.27 -13.42 -1.28
CA LEU A 31 2.90 -13.53 -0.79
C LEU A 31 1.96 -13.90 -1.93
N SER A 32 1.25 -15.01 -1.78
CA SER A 32 0.25 -15.48 -2.74
C SER A 32 -1.03 -14.65 -2.72
N GLU A 33 -1.80 -14.70 -3.81
CA GLU A 33 -3.14 -14.09 -3.91
C GLU A 33 -4.07 -14.53 -2.76
N GLU A 34 -4.01 -15.80 -2.35
CA GLU A 34 -4.80 -16.31 -1.24
C GLU A 34 -4.42 -15.67 0.11
N GLN A 35 -3.12 -15.58 0.41
CA GLN A 35 -2.63 -14.94 1.63
C GLN A 35 -3.04 -13.46 1.69
N LEU A 36 -2.90 -12.75 0.56
CA LEU A 36 -3.33 -11.36 0.43
C LEU A 36 -4.83 -11.23 0.68
N GLY A 37 -5.66 -12.03 0.02
CA GLY A 37 -7.12 -12.00 0.17
C GLY A 37 -7.58 -12.27 1.61
N VAL A 38 -7.00 -13.27 2.28
CA VAL A 38 -7.30 -13.58 3.70
C VAL A 38 -6.97 -12.38 4.59
N ARG A 39 -5.82 -11.74 4.37
CA ARG A 39 -5.39 -10.61 5.21
C ARG A 39 -6.25 -9.37 4.95
N VAL A 40 -6.49 -9.02 3.69
CA VAL A 40 -7.33 -7.87 3.30
C VAL A 40 -8.72 -7.98 3.90
N LYS A 41 -9.32 -9.18 3.86
CA LYS A 41 -10.62 -9.45 4.50
C LYS A 41 -10.61 -9.25 6.01
N ALA A 42 -9.53 -9.65 6.69
CA ALA A 42 -9.38 -9.40 8.12
C ALA A 42 -9.30 -7.90 8.43
N LEU A 43 -8.56 -7.13 7.62
CA LEU A 43 -8.44 -5.67 7.77
C LEU A 43 -9.78 -4.97 7.50
N GLY A 44 -10.50 -5.34 6.44
CA GLY A 44 -11.81 -4.75 6.13
C GLY A 44 -12.83 -4.93 7.25
N LYS A 45 -12.83 -6.10 7.91
CA LYS A 45 -13.66 -6.35 9.11
C LYS A 45 -13.25 -5.48 10.30
N ALA A 46 -11.96 -5.30 10.55
CA ALA A 46 -11.46 -4.44 11.61
C ALA A 46 -11.90 -2.98 11.39
N LEU A 47 -11.67 -2.46 10.18
CA LEU A 47 -12.13 -1.13 9.78
C LEU A 47 -13.64 -0.96 9.93
N SER A 48 -14.42 -1.95 9.50
CA SER A 48 -15.89 -1.91 9.61
C SER A 48 -16.35 -1.80 11.06
N LYS A 49 -15.67 -2.49 11.98
CA LYS A 49 -15.97 -2.42 13.41
C LYS A 49 -15.59 -1.06 13.99
N ASP A 50 -14.39 -0.59 13.69
CA ASP A 50 -13.83 0.60 14.34
C ASP A 50 -14.43 1.91 13.79
N TYR A 51 -15.03 1.86 12.59
CA TYR A 51 -15.67 2.99 11.91
C TYR A 51 -17.19 2.88 11.76
N ASP A 52 -17.84 1.98 12.52
CA ASP A 52 -19.30 1.92 12.56
C ASP A 52 -19.90 3.27 13.00
N GLY A 53 -20.85 3.78 12.21
CA GLY A 53 -21.48 5.08 12.40
C GLY A 53 -20.60 6.32 12.15
N LYS A 54 -19.37 6.17 11.64
CA LYS A 54 -18.40 7.29 11.51
C LYS A 54 -18.26 7.88 10.10
N CYS A 55 -18.67 7.17 9.05
CA CYS A 55 -18.54 7.57 7.64
C CYS A 55 -17.16 8.17 7.28
N PRO A 56 -16.07 7.40 7.41
CA PRO A 56 -14.72 7.91 7.21
C PRO A 56 -14.46 8.31 5.75
N LEU A 57 -13.54 9.26 5.57
CA LEU A 57 -12.91 9.55 4.29
C LEU A 57 -11.64 8.68 4.14
N VAL A 58 -11.66 7.79 3.17
CA VAL A 58 -10.52 6.93 2.81
C VAL A 58 -9.67 7.63 1.76
N LEU A 59 -8.38 7.79 2.05
CA LEU A 59 -7.40 8.43 1.18
C LEU A 59 -6.43 7.38 0.62
N GLY A 60 -6.64 6.98 -0.63
CA GLY A 60 -5.75 6.06 -1.32
C GLY A 60 -4.51 6.74 -1.89
N ILE A 61 -3.32 6.26 -1.54
CA ILE A 61 -2.07 6.85 -2.02
C ILE A 61 -1.68 6.25 -3.39
N LEU A 62 -1.58 7.13 -4.39
CA LEU A 62 -1.21 6.78 -5.74
C LEU A 62 0.32 6.79 -5.95
N ASN A 63 0.86 5.91 -6.80
CA ASN A 63 0.16 4.94 -7.64
C ASN A 63 0.11 3.53 -7.04
N GLY A 64 0.75 3.30 -5.90
CA GLY A 64 1.00 1.96 -5.37
C GLY A 64 -0.23 1.30 -4.75
N ALA A 65 -0.94 2.04 -3.91
CA ALA A 65 -2.00 1.49 -3.06
C ALA A 65 -3.29 1.09 -3.81
N PHE A 66 -3.45 1.41 -5.09
CA PHE A 66 -4.75 1.26 -5.77
C PHE A 66 -5.29 -0.18 -5.81
N MET A 67 -4.42 -1.20 -5.91
CA MET A 67 -4.84 -2.61 -5.87
C MET A 67 -5.32 -2.98 -4.47
N PHE A 68 -4.49 -2.71 -3.46
CA PHE A 68 -4.83 -2.96 -2.06
C PHE A 68 -6.10 -2.21 -1.63
N LEU A 69 -6.20 -0.92 -1.96
CA LEU A 69 -7.39 -0.11 -1.70
C LEU A 69 -8.63 -0.74 -2.36
N SER A 70 -8.55 -1.11 -3.64
CA SER A 70 -9.70 -1.68 -4.35
C SER A 70 -10.23 -2.94 -3.67
N ASP A 71 -9.33 -3.83 -3.24
CA ASP A 71 -9.74 -5.05 -2.55
C ASP A 71 -10.19 -4.80 -1.13
N LEU A 72 -9.52 -3.90 -0.39
CA LEU A 72 -9.91 -3.52 0.97
C LEU A 72 -11.32 -2.93 1.01
N MET A 73 -11.65 -2.04 0.07
CA MET A 73 -12.98 -1.41 0.02
C MET A 73 -14.11 -2.41 -0.24
N LYS A 74 -13.85 -3.55 -0.91
CA LYS A 74 -14.86 -4.61 -1.07
C LYS A 74 -15.18 -5.34 0.23
N GLU A 75 -14.27 -5.29 1.20
CA GLU A 75 -14.36 -6.00 2.48
C GLU A 75 -14.82 -5.08 3.64
N VAL A 76 -14.98 -3.78 3.39
CA VAL A 76 -15.52 -2.82 4.37
C VAL A 76 -17.04 -2.73 4.21
N SER A 77 -17.79 -2.92 5.31
CA SER A 77 -19.25 -3.00 5.30
C SER A 77 -19.98 -1.77 5.84
N VAL A 78 -19.25 -0.70 6.15
CA VAL A 78 -19.82 0.58 6.63
C VAL A 78 -19.77 1.65 5.55
N PRO A 79 -20.68 2.64 5.56
CA PRO A 79 -20.59 3.78 4.65
C PRO A 79 -19.24 4.50 4.77
N LEU A 80 -18.67 4.90 3.63
CA LEU A 80 -17.42 5.65 3.54
C LEU A 80 -17.35 6.46 2.25
N GLU A 81 -16.43 7.40 2.19
CA GLU A 81 -16.05 8.12 0.97
C GLU A 81 -14.62 7.74 0.56
N VAL A 82 -14.30 7.76 -0.74
CA VAL A 82 -12.95 7.46 -1.23
C VAL A 82 -12.43 8.63 -2.05
N SER A 83 -11.22 9.07 -1.73
CA SER A 83 -10.45 10.04 -2.52
C SER A 83 -9.02 9.55 -2.70
N PHE A 84 -8.29 10.15 -3.64
CA PHE A 84 -6.93 9.73 -4.00
C PHE A 84 -5.96 10.90 -3.86
N ILE A 85 -4.78 10.63 -3.33
CA ILE A 85 -3.68 11.60 -3.22
C ILE A 85 -2.47 11.04 -3.92
N LYS A 86 -1.71 11.90 -4.59
CA LYS A 86 -0.39 11.56 -5.13
C LYS A 86 0.68 12.37 -4.41
N ILE A 87 1.55 11.66 -3.69
CA ILE A 87 2.68 12.23 -2.97
C ILE A 87 3.93 12.03 -3.81
N ALA A 88 4.68 13.11 -4.09
CA ALA A 88 6.00 12.98 -4.65
C ALA A 88 6.98 12.53 -3.54
N SER A 89 7.75 11.45 -3.77
CA SER A 89 8.75 11.02 -2.79
C SER A 89 9.91 12.00 -2.69
N TYR A 90 10.51 12.07 -1.50
CA TYR A 90 11.57 13.03 -1.17
C TYR A 90 12.85 12.86 -2.00
N GLU A 91 13.15 11.64 -2.48
CA GLU A 91 14.37 11.37 -3.26
C GLU A 91 14.38 12.07 -4.63
N ALA A 92 13.21 12.29 -5.24
CA ALA A 92 13.10 13.11 -6.45
C ALA A 92 13.24 14.62 -6.18
N MET A 93 13.30 15.03 -4.90
CA MET A 93 13.16 16.42 -4.46
C MET A 93 14.35 16.95 -3.64
N GLN A 94 15.55 16.35 -3.77
CA GLN A 94 16.77 16.93 -3.18
C GLN A 94 17.06 18.38 -3.63
N SER A 95 16.36 18.93 -4.63
CA SER A 95 16.59 20.28 -5.14
C SER A 95 15.65 21.39 -4.63
N THR A 96 14.51 21.11 -3.98
CA THR A 96 13.53 22.19 -3.67
C THR A 96 12.84 22.14 -2.29
N GLY A 97 13.07 21.13 -1.46
CA GLY A 97 12.64 21.13 -0.04
C GLY A 97 11.14 21.25 0.24
N SER A 98 10.28 21.17 -0.79
CA SER A 98 8.82 21.27 -0.66
C SER A 98 8.17 20.14 -1.44
N ILE A 99 7.46 19.24 -0.75
CA ILE A 99 6.68 18.18 -1.37
C ILE A 99 5.53 18.84 -2.14
N GLN A 100 5.60 18.77 -3.46
CA GLN A 100 4.47 19.12 -4.31
C GLN A 100 3.45 17.97 -4.23
N GLU A 101 2.31 18.23 -3.61
CA GLU A 101 1.12 17.41 -3.84
C GLU A 101 0.74 17.53 -5.32
N LEU A 102 1.02 16.48 -6.10
CA LEU A 102 0.75 16.47 -7.53
C LEU A 102 -0.75 16.30 -7.83
N VAL A 103 -1.51 15.76 -6.87
CA VAL A 103 -2.97 15.71 -6.85
C VAL A 103 -3.42 16.08 -5.44
N GLY A 104 -3.81 17.34 -5.24
CA GLY A 104 -4.17 17.89 -3.94
C GLY A 104 -5.50 17.36 -3.42
N LEU A 105 -5.58 17.16 -2.10
CA LEU A 105 -6.80 16.81 -1.39
C LEU A 105 -7.82 17.95 -1.52
N LYS A 106 -8.88 17.70 -2.29
CA LYS A 106 -9.97 18.67 -2.52
C LYS A 106 -11.06 18.61 -1.46
N GLU A 107 -11.14 17.49 -0.75
CA GLU A 107 -12.18 17.24 0.25
C GLU A 107 -11.96 18.03 1.54
N GLU A 108 -13.06 18.37 2.20
CA GLU A 108 -13.03 18.91 3.54
C GLU A 108 -12.70 17.78 4.53
N VAL A 109 -11.62 17.95 5.30
CA VAL A 109 -11.16 16.96 6.29
C VAL A 109 -11.45 17.34 7.73
N LYS A 110 -11.89 18.58 7.96
CA LYS A 110 -12.14 19.09 9.31
C LYS A 110 -13.24 18.27 9.99
N GLU A 111 -13.02 17.87 11.24
CA GLU A 111 -13.92 16.99 12.02
C GLU A 111 -14.25 15.64 11.34
N ARG A 112 -13.52 15.23 10.29
CA ARG A 112 -13.72 13.93 9.62
C ARG A 112 -12.82 12.87 10.22
N HIS A 113 -13.31 11.63 10.20
CA HIS A 113 -12.47 10.46 10.41
C HIS A 113 -11.74 10.13 9.10
N ILE A 114 -10.41 10.14 9.12
CA ILE A 114 -9.57 9.89 7.94
C ILE A 114 -8.88 8.54 8.06
N ILE A 115 -8.88 7.77 6.96
CA ILE A 115 -8.13 6.51 6.84
C ILE A 115 -7.20 6.64 5.63
N ILE A 116 -5.89 6.68 5.85
CA ILE A 116 -4.90 6.67 4.78
C ILE A 116 -4.62 5.23 4.39
N VAL A 117 -4.66 4.91 3.09
CA VAL A 117 -4.39 3.56 2.57
C VAL A 117 -3.15 3.60 1.67
N GLU A 118 -2.10 2.89 2.09
CA GLU A 118 -0.78 2.84 1.44
C GLU A 118 -0.40 1.39 1.07
N ASP A 119 0.35 1.19 -0.01
CA ASP A 119 0.87 -0.14 -0.35
C ASP A 119 2.04 -0.56 0.56
N ILE A 120 2.97 0.36 0.85
CA ILE A 120 4.12 0.07 1.70
C ILE A 120 4.57 1.27 2.53
N VAL A 121 4.75 1.05 3.83
CA VAL A 121 5.47 1.97 4.72
C VAL A 121 6.89 1.46 4.92
N ASP A 122 7.86 2.20 4.35
CA ASP A 122 9.29 1.94 4.43
C ASP A 122 9.95 2.89 5.47
N THR A 123 10.54 4.01 5.03
CA THR A 123 11.19 4.97 5.96
C THR A 123 10.23 5.76 6.85
N GLY A 124 8.93 5.74 6.56
CA GLY A 124 7.89 6.52 7.25
C GLY A 124 7.83 8.02 6.90
N ARG A 125 8.85 8.59 6.26
CA ARG A 125 8.95 10.04 6.02
C ARG A 125 7.76 10.64 5.25
N SER A 126 7.39 10.02 4.12
CA SER A 126 6.26 10.48 3.31
C SER A 126 4.93 10.42 4.07
N MET A 127 4.74 9.35 4.85
CA MET A 127 3.54 9.15 5.65
C MET A 127 3.45 10.15 6.80
N GLY A 128 4.55 10.35 7.54
CA GLY A 128 4.63 11.35 8.62
C GLY A 128 4.29 12.76 8.12
N HIS A 129 4.85 13.17 6.98
CA HIS A 129 4.54 14.47 6.39
C HIS A 129 3.05 14.61 6.02
N LEU A 130 2.45 13.58 5.42
CA LEU A 130 1.02 13.61 5.10
C LEU A 130 0.17 13.73 6.37
N ILE A 131 0.49 12.95 7.41
CA ILE A 131 -0.21 12.99 8.70
C ILE A 131 -0.15 14.39 9.30
N ASP A 132 1.04 15.01 9.34
CA ASP A 132 1.21 16.35 9.88
C ASP A 132 0.36 17.38 9.12
N LYS A 133 0.38 17.32 7.78
CA LYS A 133 -0.43 18.20 6.94
C LYS A 133 -1.93 17.99 7.12
N LEU A 134 -2.38 16.75 7.34
CA LEU A 134 -3.78 16.47 7.64
C LEU A 134 -4.16 16.99 9.03
N ARG A 135 -3.29 16.84 10.04
CA ARG A 135 -3.51 17.35 11.40
C ARG A 135 -3.72 18.86 11.44
N GLU A 136 -3.00 19.63 10.61
CA GLU A 136 -3.20 21.09 10.47
C GLU A 136 -4.65 21.47 10.11
N LYS A 137 -5.38 20.57 9.44
CA LYS A 137 -6.77 20.78 9.04
C LYS A 137 -7.80 20.29 10.07
N SER A 138 -7.35 19.85 11.25
CA SER A 138 -8.18 19.43 12.40
C SER A 138 -9.22 18.33 12.09
N PRO A 139 -8.80 17.14 11.61
CA PRO A 139 -9.68 15.98 11.49
C PRO A 139 -10.07 15.44 12.87
N ALA A 140 -11.19 14.72 12.94
CA ALA A 140 -11.62 14.04 14.17
C ALA A 140 -10.70 12.87 14.54
N SER A 141 -10.18 12.15 13.54
CA SER A 141 -9.10 11.17 13.72
C SER A 141 -8.36 10.92 12.42
N ILE A 142 -7.13 10.41 12.52
CA ILE A 142 -6.37 9.88 11.38
C ILE A 142 -5.93 8.47 11.76
N ALA A 143 -6.13 7.52 10.87
CA ALA A 143 -5.53 6.18 10.95
C ALA A 143 -4.82 5.84 9.64
N VAL A 144 -3.85 4.93 9.71
CA VAL A 144 -3.09 4.42 8.57
C VAL A 144 -3.34 2.92 8.42
N ALA A 145 -3.80 2.52 7.24
CA ALA A 145 -3.83 1.14 6.79
C ALA A 145 -2.76 0.94 5.72
N SER A 146 -1.77 0.09 5.99
CA SER A 146 -0.73 -0.24 5.02
C SER A 146 -0.71 -1.72 4.73
N LEU A 147 -0.61 -2.11 3.46
CA LEU A 147 -0.47 -3.51 3.12
C LEU A 147 0.85 -4.09 3.64
N LEU A 148 1.95 -3.38 3.45
CA LEU A 148 3.29 -3.81 3.86
C LEU A 148 3.92 -2.80 4.82
N LEU A 149 4.51 -3.28 5.90
CA LEU A 149 5.36 -2.49 6.79
C LEU A 149 6.76 -3.07 6.79
N LYS A 150 7.79 -2.23 6.74
CA LYS A 150 9.19 -2.60 6.97
C LYS A 150 9.67 -2.01 8.31
N PRO A 151 9.46 -2.69 9.44
CA PRO A 151 9.78 -2.13 10.76
C PRO A 151 11.24 -1.70 10.89
N GLU A 152 12.17 -2.50 10.35
CA GLU A 152 13.61 -2.26 10.42
C GLU A 152 14.08 -1.06 9.58
N ALA A 153 13.24 -0.54 8.68
CA ALA A 153 13.58 0.56 7.80
C ALA A 153 12.98 1.91 8.24
N LEU A 154 12.13 1.91 9.26
CA LEU A 154 11.52 3.12 9.80
C LEU A 154 12.60 4.08 10.32
N LEU A 155 12.52 5.33 9.86
CA LEU A 155 13.39 6.43 10.33
C LEU A 155 12.62 7.48 11.13
N THR A 156 11.30 7.31 11.25
CA THR A 156 10.37 8.22 11.90
C THR A 156 9.33 7.41 12.66
N GLU A 157 8.84 7.95 13.77
CA GLU A 157 7.71 7.38 14.51
C GLU A 157 6.42 7.61 13.72
N VAL A 158 6.06 6.63 12.89
CA VAL A 158 4.77 6.58 12.19
C VAL A 158 4.00 5.39 12.73
N GLU A 159 2.87 5.68 13.37
CA GLU A 159 1.92 4.65 13.80
C GLU A 159 1.15 4.13 12.58
N VAL A 160 1.14 2.81 12.42
CA VAL A 160 0.37 2.13 11.38
C VAL A 160 -0.68 1.26 12.06
N ASP A 161 -1.91 1.76 12.12
CA ASP A 161 -3.02 1.15 12.85
C ASP A 161 -3.43 -0.22 12.28
N TYR A 162 -3.38 -0.35 10.95
CA TYR A 162 -3.79 -1.57 10.24
C TYR A 162 -2.69 -2.05 9.31
N VAL A 163 -1.81 -2.90 9.82
CA VAL A 163 -0.70 -3.51 9.05
C VAL A 163 -1.18 -4.79 8.37
N GLY A 164 -1.06 -4.90 7.05
CA GLY A 164 -1.28 -6.16 6.34
C GLY A 164 -0.22 -7.19 6.71
N PHE A 165 1.03 -6.92 6.35
CA PHE A 165 2.16 -7.81 6.60
C PHE A 165 3.38 -6.99 7.01
N GLU A 166 4.09 -7.43 8.04
CA GLU A 166 5.45 -6.99 8.29
C GLU A 166 6.41 -7.79 7.42
N ILE A 167 7.34 -7.11 6.75
CA ILE A 167 8.28 -7.72 5.81
C ILE A 167 9.71 -7.23 6.09
N PRO A 168 10.74 -8.02 5.75
CA PRO A 168 12.12 -7.56 5.85
C PRO A 168 12.37 -6.40 4.89
N ASN A 169 13.49 -5.67 5.10
CA ASN A 169 13.90 -4.61 4.19
C ASN A 169 14.48 -5.15 2.87
N LYS A 170 13.62 -5.79 2.08
CA LYS A 170 13.90 -6.29 0.72
C LYS A 170 12.98 -5.61 -0.29
N PHE A 171 13.44 -5.56 -1.53
CA PHE A 171 12.67 -4.99 -2.63
C PHE A 171 11.58 -5.98 -3.07
N VAL A 172 10.37 -5.47 -3.35
CA VAL A 172 9.19 -6.27 -3.70
C VAL A 172 8.43 -5.64 -4.86
N VAL A 173 7.74 -6.48 -5.65
CA VAL A 173 6.89 -6.07 -6.77
C VAL A 173 5.60 -6.88 -6.79
N GLY A 174 4.58 -6.37 -7.48
CA GLY A 174 3.28 -7.04 -7.58
C GLY A 174 2.22 -6.41 -6.70
N TYR A 175 0.96 -6.71 -6.98
CA TYR A 175 -0.18 -6.21 -6.21
C TYR A 175 -0.16 -4.68 -6.00
N GLY A 176 0.09 -3.94 -7.08
CA GLY A 176 0.22 -2.48 -7.07
C GLY A 176 1.66 -1.96 -6.98
N LEU A 177 2.60 -2.72 -6.38
CA LEU A 177 4.03 -2.39 -6.29
C LEU A 177 4.75 -2.61 -7.63
N ASP A 178 5.79 -1.83 -7.90
CA ASP A 178 6.47 -1.83 -9.19
C ASP A 178 8.00 -1.82 -9.15
N TYR A 179 8.57 -2.23 -10.27
CA TYR A 179 9.92 -1.89 -10.68
C TYR A 179 9.87 -1.10 -11.98
N ASP A 180 10.21 0.20 -11.90
CA ASP A 180 10.18 1.16 -13.01
C ASP A 180 8.86 1.15 -13.82
N GLY A 181 7.73 1.13 -13.12
CA GLY A 181 6.38 1.12 -13.68
C GLY A 181 5.86 -0.27 -14.06
N HIS A 182 6.64 -1.34 -13.92
CA HIS A 182 6.25 -2.69 -14.28
C HIS A 182 6.02 -3.59 -13.06
N GLY A 183 5.08 -4.53 -13.18
CA GLY A 183 4.76 -5.51 -12.13
C GLY A 183 3.50 -5.20 -11.33
N ARG A 184 2.96 -3.98 -11.38
CA ARG A 184 1.76 -3.57 -10.59
C ARG A 184 0.54 -4.49 -10.79
N ASN A 185 0.41 -5.08 -11.98
CA ASN A 185 -0.75 -5.88 -12.39
C ASN A 185 -0.65 -7.37 -11.99
N LEU A 186 0.37 -7.77 -11.24
CA LEU A 186 0.48 -9.13 -10.71
C LEU A 186 -0.47 -9.30 -9.51
N ARG A 187 -1.03 -10.51 -9.38
CA ARG A 187 -1.97 -10.85 -8.30
C ARG A 187 -1.26 -11.14 -6.98
N GLU A 188 -0.05 -11.66 -7.08
CA GLU A 188 0.82 -11.98 -5.95
C GLU A 188 1.88 -10.87 -5.74
N ILE A 189 2.55 -10.93 -4.58
CA ILE A 189 3.74 -10.14 -4.31
C ILE A 189 4.96 -11.04 -4.42
N TYR A 190 5.98 -10.54 -5.11
CA TYR A 190 7.27 -11.20 -5.31
C TYR A 190 8.38 -10.37 -4.66
N GLN A 191 9.37 -11.04 -4.09
CA GLN A 191 10.51 -10.43 -3.42
C GLN A 191 11.80 -10.64 -4.22
N LEU A 192 12.68 -9.65 -4.23
CA LEU A 192 13.97 -9.73 -4.91
C LEU A 192 14.82 -10.86 -4.30
N LYS A 193 15.41 -11.68 -5.18
CA LYS A 193 16.35 -12.73 -4.79
C LYS A 193 17.64 -12.19 -4.18
#